data_AF-A0A372QWI0-F1
#
_entry.id   AF-A0A372QWI0-F1
#
_cell.length_a   1.000
_cell.length_b   1.000
_cell.length_c   1.000
_cell.angle_alpha   90.00
_cell.angle_beta   90.00
_cell.angle_gamma   90.00
#
_symmetry.space_group_name_H-M   'P 1'
#
loop_
_entity.id
_entity.type
_entity.pdbx_description
1 polymer ?
#
loop_
_entity_poly.entity_id
_entity_poly.type
_entity_poly.pdbx_seq_one_letter_code
_entity_poly.pdbx_strand_id
1 'polypeptide(L)'
;MKISNKKASRKFPGAHVFLPKKGLENKQPVTGLDFASLYPSIIMAFNLSLEKMVSTLSEADELQRENKVLHNIEFKYNGNPIRAWTIRHENKPDQKGLFPKILERLGRMQNEIKAQLKPIGKEKEYMGKVKSRMDASGSISIVDVIKDVLSSTENMKKRAKMVKILDPFIDLSYDNFIKEYNSACFAYSSLNSK
;
A
#
# COMPACT_ATOMS: atom_id res chain seq x y z
N MET A 1 -40.64 -18.68 13.66
CA MET A 1 -39.22 -18.81 13.28
C MET A 1 -38.36 -18.44 14.49
N LYS A 2 -37.81 -19.41 15.22
CA LYS A 2 -36.96 -19.13 16.40
C LYS A 2 -35.58 -18.69 15.92
N ILE A 3 -35.32 -17.39 15.92
CA ILE A 3 -33.98 -16.85 15.71
C ILE A 3 -33.18 -17.20 16.96
N SER A 4 -32.39 -18.28 16.89
CA SER A 4 -31.48 -18.65 17.97
C SER A 4 -30.41 -17.56 18.10
N ASN A 5 -30.57 -16.70 19.11
CA ASN A 5 -29.69 -15.59 19.42
C ASN A 5 -28.40 -16.08 20.11
N LYS A 6 -27.74 -17.10 19.54
CA LYS A 6 -26.43 -17.54 20.01
C LYS A 6 -25.39 -16.61 19.39
N LYS A 7 -24.94 -15.61 20.15
CA LYS A 7 -23.71 -14.86 19.85
C LYS A 7 -22.58 -15.87 19.65
N ALA A 8 -22.24 -16.14 18.40
CA ALA A 8 -21.09 -16.93 18.04
C ALA A 8 -19.83 -16.09 18.33
N SER A 9 -19.32 -16.18 19.55
CA SER A 9 -17.91 -15.88 19.84
C SER A 9 -17.07 -16.93 19.10
N ARG A 10 -16.88 -16.75 17.80
CA ARG A 10 -16.16 -17.72 16.96
C ARG A 10 -15.10 -16.98 16.16
N LYS A 11 -13.85 -17.33 16.44
CA LYS A 11 -12.67 -16.84 15.72
C LYS A 11 -12.64 -17.47 14.32
N PHE A 12 -12.37 -16.66 13.31
CA PHE A 12 -12.17 -17.14 11.94
C PHE A 12 -10.66 -17.29 11.66
N PRO A 13 -10.25 -18.26 10.83
CA PRO A 13 -8.85 -18.35 10.41
C PRO A 13 -8.45 -17.07 9.66
N GLY A 14 -7.26 -16.55 9.97
CA GLY A 14 -6.70 -15.36 9.36
C GLY A 14 -5.70 -15.68 8.25
N ALA A 15 -4.64 -14.88 8.17
CA ALA A 15 -3.57 -15.09 7.19
C ALA A 15 -2.77 -16.37 7.47
N HIS A 16 -2.26 -16.99 6.39
CA HIS A 16 -1.29 -18.07 6.48
C HIS A 16 0.13 -17.49 6.51
N VAL A 17 1.02 -18.08 7.31
CA VAL A 17 2.43 -17.68 7.43
C VAL A 17 3.31 -18.89 7.20
N PHE A 18 4.21 -18.80 6.22
CA PHE A 18 5.22 -19.83 5.99
C PHE A 18 6.21 -19.86 7.15
N LEU A 19 6.61 -21.06 7.58
CA LEU A 19 7.63 -21.22 8.61
C LEU A 19 8.98 -20.76 8.06
N PRO A 20 9.67 -19.81 8.72
CA PRO A 20 10.94 -19.31 8.24
C PRO A 20 12.06 -20.31 8.51
N LYS A 21 13.01 -20.42 7.56
CA LYS A 21 14.31 -21.05 7.84
C LYS A 21 15.16 -20.05 8.63
N LYS A 22 15.40 -20.35 9.90
CA LYS A 22 16.22 -19.48 10.77
C LYS A 22 17.68 -19.56 10.34
N GLY A 23 18.34 -18.41 10.31
CA GLY A 23 19.75 -18.30 9.96
C GLY A 23 20.05 -17.00 9.23
N LEU A 24 21.34 -16.77 8.96
CA LEU A 24 21.81 -15.66 8.14
C LEU A 24 21.96 -16.15 6.70
N GLU A 25 21.19 -15.57 5.78
CA GLU A 25 21.25 -15.90 4.35
C GLU A 25 22.36 -15.07 3.67
N ASN A 26 23.56 -15.66 3.55
CA ASN A 26 24.72 -15.03 2.93
C ASN A 26 25.07 -15.58 1.54
N LYS A 27 24.35 -16.60 1.06
CA LYS A 27 24.72 -17.31 -0.17
C LYS A 27 24.20 -16.61 -1.42
N GLN A 28 23.05 -15.98 -1.32
CA GLN A 28 22.38 -15.34 -2.45
C GLN A 28 21.56 -14.13 -2.01
N PRO A 29 21.41 -13.11 -2.88
CA PRO A 29 20.49 -12.01 -2.64
C PRO A 29 19.05 -12.49 -2.47
N VAL A 30 18.32 -11.91 -1.51
CA VAL A 30 16.90 -12.17 -1.28
C VAL A 30 16.07 -10.99 -1.76
N THR A 31 15.03 -11.25 -2.55
CA THR A 31 14.08 -10.23 -3.02
C THR A 31 12.70 -10.47 -2.42
N GLY A 32 12.10 -9.42 -1.86
CA GLY A 32 10.72 -9.46 -1.37
C GLY A 32 9.74 -9.11 -2.50
N LEU A 33 8.79 -10.01 -2.74
CA LEU A 33 7.62 -9.76 -3.61
C LEU A 33 6.39 -9.62 -2.72
N ASP A 34 5.53 -8.65 -3.03
CA ASP A 34 4.32 -8.35 -2.26
C ASP A 34 3.13 -8.02 -3.18
N PHE A 35 1.92 -8.26 -2.69
CA PHE A 35 0.68 -7.92 -3.38
C PHE A 35 0.20 -6.53 -2.96
N ALA A 36 -0.05 -5.66 -3.93
CA ALA A 36 -0.66 -4.36 -3.65
C ALA A 36 -2.10 -4.54 -3.14
N SER A 37 -2.34 -4.16 -1.88
CA SER A 37 -3.66 -4.16 -1.25
C SER A 37 -4.38 -5.52 -1.38
N LEU A 38 -3.74 -6.61 -0.94
CA LEU A 38 -4.20 -7.99 -1.13
C LEU A 38 -5.71 -8.20 -0.88
N TYR A 39 -6.21 -7.91 0.32
CA TYR A 39 -7.63 -8.14 0.67
C TYR A 39 -8.60 -7.28 -0.15
N PRO A 40 -8.42 -5.95 -0.27
CA PRO A 40 -9.22 -5.14 -1.19
C PRO A 40 -9.22 -5.69 -2.62
N SER A 41 -8.06 -6.11 -3.13
CA SER A 41 -7.93 -6.66 -4.48
C SER A 41 -8.74 -7.95 -4.65
N ILE A 42 -8.75 -8.84 -3.64
CA ILE A 42 -9.60 -10.04 -3.64
C ILE A 42 -11.09 -9.65 -3.64
N ILE A 43 -11.50 -8.73 -2.76
CA ILE A 43 -12.90 -8.28 -2.66
C ILE A 43 -13.39 -7.71 -3.99
N MET A 44 -12.58 -6.86 -4.62
CA MET A 44 -12.90 -6.28 -5.92
C MET A 44 -12.95 -7.34 -7.02
N ALA A 45 -11.91 -8.17 -7.14
CA ALA A 45 -11.79 -9.15 -8.23
C ALA A 45 -12.90 -10.20 -8.23
N PHE A 46 -13.35 -10.64 -7.04
CA PHE A 46 -14.39 -11.65 -6.88
C PHE A 46 -15.77 -11.06 -6.61
N ASN A 47 -15.94 -9.74 -6.71
CA ASN A 47 -17.20 -9.05 -6.45
C ASN A 47 -17.80 -9.40 -5.07
N LEU A 48 -16.97 -9.54 -4.04
CA LEU A 48 -17.41 -9.96 -2.70
C LEU A 48 -18.22 -8.83 -2.04
N SER A 49 -19.53 -8.86 -2.24
CA SER A 49 -20.49 -7.90 -1.66
C SER A 49 -21.81 -8.63 -1.43
N LEU A 50 -22.54 -8.25 -0.37
CA LEU A 50 -23.72 -9.00 0.09
C LEU A 50 -24.77 -9.19 -1.01
N GLU A 51 -25.02 -8.15 -1.80
CA GLU A 51 -25.99 -8.12 -2.90
C GLU A 51 -25.54 -8.88 -4.16
N LYS A 52 -24.32 -9.42 -4.15
CA LYS A 52 -23.75 -10.24 -5.24
C LYS A 52 -23.54 -11.68 -4.81
N MET A 53 -23.79 -12.01 -3.54
CA MET A 53 -23.67 -13.36 -2.99
C MET A 53 -24.90 -14.21 -3.33
N VAL A 54 -24.64 -15.45 -3.73
CA VAL A 54 -25.64 -16.48 -4.00
C VAL A 54 -25.31 -17.67 -3.11
N SER A 55 -26.29 -18.15 -2.35
CA SER A 55 -26.07 -19.17 -1.31
C SER A 55 -26.71 -20.52 -1.63
N THR A 56 -27.55 -20.59 -2.67
CA THR A 56 -28.27 -21.82 -3.04
C THR A 56 -27.89 -22.26 -4.44
N LEU A 57 -27.87 -23.59 -4.66
CA LEU A 57 -27.57 -24.16 -5.97
C LEU A 57 -28.66 -23.81 -6.99
N SER A 58 -29.94 -23.82 -6.60
CA SER A 58 -31.07 -23.46 -7.49
C SER A 58 -30.92 -22.06 -8.06
N GLU A 59 -30.61 -21.08 -7.21
CA GLU A 59 -30.39 -19.69 -7.63
C GLU A 59 -29.15 -19.55 -8.53
N ALA A 60 -28.08 -20.29 -8.22
CA ALA A 60 -26.90 -20.31 -9.06
C ALA A 60 -27.18 -20.89 -10.46
N ASP A 61 -27.96 -21.98 -10.54
CA ASP A 61 -28.36 -22.60 -11.79
C ASP A 61 -29.30 -21.71 -12.61
N GLU A 62 -30.23 -21.00 -11.95
CA GLU A 62 -31.09 -19.98 -12.58
C GLU A 62 -30.26 -18.86 -13.20
N LEU A 63 -29.32 -18.28 -12.44
CA LEU A 63 -28.45 -17.22 -12.93
C LEU A 63 -27.54 -17.68 -14.08
N GLN A 64 -27.09 -18.94 -14.06
CA GLN A 64 -26.34 -19.50 -15.18
C GLN A 64 -27.20 -19.65 -16.44
N ARG A 65 -28.47 -20.05 -16.31
CA ARG A 65 -29.44 -20.06 -17.43
C ARG A 65 -29.70 -18.66 -17.98
N GLU A 66 -29.60 -17.63 -17.14
CA GLU A 66 -29.63 -16.22 -17.55
C GLU A 66 -28.30 -15.70 -18.13
N ASN A 67 -27.34 -16.58 -18.43
CA ASN A 67 -26.00 -16.26 -18.94
C ASN A 67 -25.16 -15.37 -17.99
N LYS A 68 -25.42 -15.41 -16.67
CA LYS A 68 -24.56 -14.76 -15.69
C LYS A 68 -23.36 -15.67 -15.38
N VAL A 69 -22.16 -15.10 -15.42
CA VAL A 69 -20.95 -15.81 -15.00
C VAL A 69 -20.82 -15.70 -13.48
N LEU A 70 -20.56 -16.82 -12.81
CA LEU A 70 -20.40 -16.90 -11.35
C LEU A 70 -18.98 -17.29 -10.95
N HIS A 71 -18.51 -16.78 -9.81
CA HIS A 71 -17.37 -17.33 -9.08
C HIS A 71 -17.87 -18.34 -8.05
N ASN A 72 -17.24 -19.51 -7.97
CA ASN A 72 -17.51 -20.47 -6.91
C ASN A 72 -16.60 -20.17 -5.70
N ILE A 73 -17.20 -20.17 -4.51
CA ILE A 73 -16.51 -20.05 -3.22
C ILE A 73 -16.78 -21.34 -2.46
N GLU A 74 -15.72 -22.12 -2.24
CA GLU A 74 -15.80 -23.38 -1.51
C GLU A 74 -14.69 -23.47 -0.46
N PHE A 75 -15.06 -23.72 0.79
CA PHE A 75 -14.11 -23.93 1.88
C PHE A 75 -14.75 -24.73 3.02
N LYS A 76 -13.92 -25.36 3.86
CA LYS A 76 -14.40 -26.05 5.06
C LYS A 76 -14.42 -25.10 6.25
N TYR A 77 -15.53 -25.05 6.97
CA TYR A 77 -15.68 -24.33 8.22
C TYR A 77 -16.19 -25.26 9.31
N ASN A 78 -15.38 -25.47 10.35
CA ASN A 78 -15.65 -26.43 11.43
C ASN A 78 -16.00 -27.84 10.90
N GLY A 79 -15.27 -28.29 9.89
CA GLY A 79 -15.50 -29.58 9.23
C GLY A 79 -16.65 -29.60 8.23
N ASN A 80 -17.52 -28.57 8.22
CA ASN A 80 -18.63 -28.49 7.27
C ASN A 80 -18.19 -27.80 5.99
N PRO A 81 -18.46 -28.36 4.80
CA PRO A 81 -18.25 -27.66 3.54
C PRO A 81 -19.23 -26.48 3.45
N ILE A 82 -18.69 -25.29 3.23
CA ILE A 82 -19.45 -24.10 2.85
C ILE A 82 -19.26 -23.92 1.35
N ARG A 83 -20.37 -23.78 0.64
CA ARG A 83 -20.41 -23.46 -0.78
C ARG A 83 -21.27 -22.22 -1.00
N ALA A 84 -20.77 -21.28 -1.77
CA ALA A 84 -21.46 -20.08 -2.18
C ALA A 84 -20.95 -19.65 -3.55
N TRP A 85 -21.60 -18.66 -4.14
CA TRP A 85 -21.16 -18.05 -5.38
C TRP A 85 -21.22 -16.53 -5.29
N THR A 86 -20.45 -15.86 -6.15
CA THR A 86 -20.66 -14.45 -6.44
C THR A 86 -20.84 -14.21 -7.92
N ILE A 87 -21.74 -13.29 -8.27
CA ILE A 87 -21.94 -12.88 -9.66
C ILE A 87 -20.72 -12.08 -10.12
N ARG A 88 -20.09 -12.49 -11.23
CA ARG A 88 -18.96 -11.75 -11.81
C ARG A 88 -19.44 -10.41 -12.35
N HIS A 89 -18.67 -9.37 -12.07
CA HIS A 89 -18.98 -8.02 -12.59
C HIS A 89 -18.41 -7.76 -13.99
N GLU A 90 -17.53 -8.63 -14.53
CA GLU A 90 -16.94 -8.51 -15.88
C GLU A 90 -16.33 -7.11 -16.18
N ASN A 91 -15.76 -6.47 -15.16
CA ASN A 91 -15.32 -5.06 -15.21
C ASN A 91 -16.39 -4.01 -15.60
N LYS A 92 -17.67 -4.40 -15.67
CA LYS A 92 -18.80 -3.50 -15.96
C LYS A 92 -19.22 -2.73 -14.69
N PRO A 93 -19.20 -1.38 -14.68
CA PRO A 93 -19.44 -0.59 -13.47
C PRO A 93 -20.82 -0.79 -12.83
N ASP A 94 -21.85 -0.99 -13.64
CA ASP A 94 -23.23 -1.28 -13.24
C ASP A 94 -23.35 -2.66 -12.55
N GLN A 95 -22.52 -3.63 -12.96
CA GLN A 95 -22.51 -4.98 -12.40
C GLN A 95 -21.69 -5.12 -11.11
N LYS A 96 -20.80 -4.16 -10.81
CA LYS A 96 -20.02 -4.16 -9.58
C LYS A 96 -20.90 -3.99 -8.35
N GLY A 97 -20.59 -4.76 -7.31
CA GLY A 97 -21.18 -4.60 -6.00
C GLY A 97 -20.76 -3.31 -5.29
N LEU A 98 -21.42 -3.02 -4.18
CA LEU A 98 -21.20 -1.85 -3.34
C LEU A 98 -19.77 -1.84 -2.78
N PHE A 99 -19.30 -2.96 -2.23
CA PHE A 99 -17.94 -3.02 -1.65
C PHE A 99 -16.84 -2.78 -2.69
N PRO A 100 -16.83 -3.44 -3.87
CA PRO A 100 -15.89 -3.11 -4.92
C PRO A 100 -15.92 -1.63 -5.34
N LYS A 101 -17.10 -1.02 -5.49
CA LYS A 101 -17.24 0.40 -5.84
C LYS A 101 -16.60 1.33 -4.81
N ILE A 102 -16.83 1.06 -3.52
CA ILE A 102 -16.23 1.83 -2.41
C ILE A 102 -14.71 1.65 -2.42
N LEU A 103 -14.22 0.41 -2.52
CA LEU A 103 -12.79 0.11 -2.50
C LEU A 103 -12.04 0.72 -3.69
N GLU A 104 -12.64 0.75 -4.88
CA GLU A 104 -12.05 1.43 -6.04
C GLU A 104 -11.90 2.92 -5.80
N ARG A 105 -12.90 3.56 -5.19
CA ARG A 105 -12.82 4.99 -4.82
C ARG A 105 -11.72 5.23 -3.79
N LEU A 106 -11.68 4.43 -2.72
CA LEU A 106 -10.66 4.54 -1.69
C LEU A 106 -9.25 4.27 -2.25
N GLY A 107 -9.11 3.32 -3.17
CA GLY A 107 -7.86 3.01 -3.86
C GLY A 107 -7.36 4.20 -4.69
N ARG A 108 -8.25 4.90 -5.42
CA ARG A 108 -7.89 6.13 -6.14
C ARG A 108 -7.38 7.22 -5.19
N MET A 109 -8.12 7.49 -4.11
CA MET A 109 -7.72 8.47 -3.10
C MET A 109 -6.36 8.12 -2.48
N GLN A 110 -6.13 6.84 -2.17
CA GLN A 110 -4.84 6.40 -1.65
C GLN A 110 -3.71 6.62 -2.66
N ASN A 111 -3.95 6.37 -3.95
CA ASN A 111 -2.95 6.60 -5.00
C ASN A 111 -2.64 8.09 -5.19
N GLU A 112 -3.63 8.97 -5.07
CA GLU A 112 -3.45 10.43 -5.09
C GLU A 112 -2.55 10.89 -3.93
N ILE A 113 -2.83 10.42 -2.71
CA ILE A 113 -2.00 10.71 -1.52
C ILE A 113 -0.58 10.17 -1.72
N LYS A 114 -0.41 8.94 -2.21
CA LYS A 114 0.92 8.37 -2.51
C LYS A 114 1.68 9.16 -3.58
N ALA A 115 0.97 9.70 -4.58
CA ALA A 115 1.57 10.54 -5.61
C ALA A 115 2.11 11.85 -5.03
N GLN A 116 1.38 12.46 -4.08
CA GLN A 116 1.85 13.64 -3.32
C GLN A 116 2.98 13.31 -2.35
N LEU A 117 2.96 12.12 -1.74
CA LEU A 117 4.01 11.67 -0.81
C LEU A 117 5.36 11.44 -1.52
N LYS A 118 5.35 10.99 -2.78
CA LYS A 118 6.55 10.64 -3.54
C LYS A 118 7.57 11.78 -3.69
N PRO A 119 7.21 13.03 -4.05
CA PRO A 119 8.15 14.15 -4.08
C PRO A 119 8.66 14.53 -2.68
N ILE A 120 7.76 14.65 -1.69
CA ILE A 120 8.12 15.01 -0.30
C ILE A 120 9.08 13.97 0.30
N GLY A 121 8.86 12.68 0.03
CA GLY A 121 9.75 11.61 0.47
C GLY A 121 11.16 11.71 -0.11
N LYS A 122 11.29 12.15 -1.37
CA LYS A 122 12.60 12.38 -2.00
C LYS A 122 13.30 13.60 -1.43
N GLU A 123 12.55 14.69 -1.22
CA GLU A 123 13.04 15.89 -0.57
C GLU A 123 13.59 15.56 0.82
N LYS A 124 12.79 14.88 1.64
CA LYS A 124 13.20 14.35 2.94
C LYS A 124 14.45 13.46 2.85
N GLU A 125 14.52 12.54 1.88
CA GLU A 125 15.69 11.68 1.68
C GLU A 125 16.97 12.50 1.40
N TYR A 126 16.87 13.50 0.51
CA TYR A 126 18.04 14.27 0.08
C TYR A 126 18.51 15.25 1.14
N MET A 127 17.58 15.96 1.80
CA MET A 127 17.89 16.80 2.95
C MET A 127 18.44 15.97 4.11
N GLY A 128 17.91 14.77 4.32
CA GLY A 128 18.41 13.83 5.32
C GLY A 128 19.88 13.45 5.11
N LYS A 129 20.33 13.30 3.85
CA LYS A 129 21.75 13.06 3.54
C LYS A 129 22.64 14.24 3.91
N VAL A 130 22.19 15.47 3.60
CA VAL A 130 22.91 16.69 3.99
C VAL A 130 23.00 16.78 5.51
N LYS A 131 21.89 16.55 6.22
CA LYS A 131 21.88 16.50 7.69
C LYS A 131 22.85 15.45 8.25
N SER A 132 22.80 14.22 7.77
CA SER A 132 23.71 13.16 8.23
C SER A 132 25.19 13.49 7.98
N ARG A 133 25.51 14.16 6.86
CA ARG A 133 26.87 14.62 6.56
C ARG A 133 27.29 15.79 7.44
N MET A 134 26.40 16.75 7.70
CA MET A 134 26.65 17.85 8.65
C MET A 134 26.95 17.29 10.05
N ASP A 135 26.11 16.39 10.54
CA ASP A 135 26.25 15.77 11.86
C ASP A 135 27.55 14.94 11.99
N ALA A 136 28.04 14.35 10.90
CA ALA A 136 29.24 13.52 10.89
C ALA A 136 30.55 14.28 10.65
N SER A 137 30.53 15.35 9.85
CA SER A 137 31.75 16.00 9.36
C SER A 137 32.25 17.16 10.23
N GLY A 138 31.43 17.67 11.15
CA GLY A 138 31.76 18.89 11.91
C GLY A 138 31.97 20.13 11.03
N SER A 139 31.56 20.06 9.75
CA SER A 139 31.69 21.15 8.78
C SER A 139 30.84 22.35 9.20
N ILE A 140 31.41 23.56 9.09
CA ILE A 140 30.75 24.79 9.52
C ILE A 140 29.75 25.29 8.46
N SER A 141 29.95 24.92 7.18
CA SER A 141 29.22 25.46 6.03
C SER A 141 28.33 24.42 5.37
N ILE A 142 27.03 24.75 5.29
CA ILE A 142 26.02 23.94 4.58
C ILE A 142 26.29 23.86 3.07
N VAL A 143 26.85 24.92 2.48
CA VAL A 143 27.19 24.99 1.05
C VAL A 143 28.15 23.85 0.69
N ASP A 144 29.17 23.65 1.50
CA ASP A 144 30.24 22.68 1.24
C ASP A 144 29.71 21.26 1.37
N VAL A 145 28.84 21.01 2.35
CA VAL A 145 28.17 19.71 2.51
C VAL A 145 27.21 19.42 1.36
N ILE A 146 26.43 20.41 0.89
CA ILE A 146 25.56 20.23 -0.29
C ILE A 146 26.41 19.87 -1.51
N LYS A 147 27.53 20.56 -1.74
CA LYS A 147 28.45 20.24 -2.84
C LYS A 147 29.01 18.81 -2.75
N ASP A 148 29.40 18.36 -1.56
CA ASP A 148 29.87 16.98 -1.31
C ASP A 148 28.78 15.92 -1.57
N VAL A 149 27.55 16.18 -1.12
CA VAL A 149 26.41 15.28 -1.37
C VAL A 149 26.09 15.18 -2.87
N LEU A 150 26.22 16.29 -3.60
CA LEU A 150 25.99 16.33 -5.05
C LEU A 150 27.12 15.67 -5.84
N SER A 151 28.37 15.81 -5.41
CA SER A 151 29.54 15.19 -6.07
C SER A 151 29.57 13.67 -5.86
N SER A 152 29.16 13.18 -4.70
CA SER A 152 29.07 11.75 -4.39
C SER A 152 27.90 11.03 -5.07
N THR A 153 27.05 11.74 -5.82
CA THR A 153 25.93 11.15 -6.57
C THR A 153 26.28 10.92 -8.03
N GLU A 154 26.65 9.68 -8.39
CA GLU A 154 27.05 9.28 -9.76
C GLU A 154 25.92 9.37 -10.79
N ASN A 155 24.67 9.04 -10.39
CA ASN A 155 23.55 9.00 -11.33
C ASN A 155 23.12 10.42 -11.73
N MET A 156 23.41 10.83 -12.97
CA MET A 156 23.11 12.18 -13.49
C MET A 156 21.62 12.58 -13.35
N LYS A 157 20.68 11.68 -13.63
CA LYS A 157 19.23 11.97 -13.50
C LYS A 157 18.82 12.18 -12.05
N LYS A 158 19.43 11.45 -11.12
CA LYS A 158 19.23 11.61 -9.67
C LYS A 158 19.87 12.90 -9.19
N ARG A 159 21.11 13.17 -9.59
CA ARG A 159 21.85 14.40 -9.28
C ARG A 159 21.10 15.64 -9.73
N ALA A 160 20.58 15.68 -10.96
CA ALA A 160 19.78 16.81 -11.45
C ALA A 160 18.52 17.07 -10.60
N LYS A 161 17.88 16.01 -10.08
CA LYS A 161 16.74 16.16 -9.16
C LYS A 161 17.17 16.65 -7.78
N MET A 162 18.30 16.16 -7.28
CA MET A 162 18.89 16.61 -6.02
C MET A 162 19.27 18.09 -6.08
N VAL A 163 19.90 18.54 -7.18
CA VAL A 163 20.22 19.97 -7.39
C VAL A 163 18.95 20.80 -7.27
N LYS A 164 17.89 20.50 -8.05
CA LYS A 164 16.64 21.26 -7.99
C LYS A 164 16.02 21.38 -6.59
N ILE A 165 16.21 20.37 -5.74
CA ILE A 165 15.70 20.34 -4.37
C ILE A 165 16.63 21.09 -3.43
N LEU A 166 17.95 20.97 -3.60
CA LEU A 166 18.93 21.47 -2.63
C LEU A 166 19.44 22.89 -2.92
N ASP A 167 19.36 23.35 -4.17
CA ASP A 167 19.81 24.68 -4.62
C ASP A 167 19.25 25.81 -3.76
N PRO A 168 17.96 25.83 -3.38
CA PRO A 168 17.40 26.89 -2.56
C PRO A 168 18.02 27.01 -1.15
N PHE A 169 18.71 25.96 -0.67
CA PHE A 169 19.30 25.94 0.66
C PHE A 169 20.79 26.30 0.70
N ILE A 170 21.42 26.54 -0.45
CA ILE A 170 22.85 26.85 -0.53
C ILE A 170 23.18 28.10 0.30
N ASP A 171 22.38 29.16 0.17
CA ASP A 171 22.66 30.44 0.83
C ASP A 171 22.02 30.56 2.24
N LEU A 172 21.44 29.49 2.77
CA LEU A 172 20.77 29.52 4.07
C LEU A 172 21.72 29.16 5.22
N SER A 173 21.33 29.53 6.44
CA SER A 173 21.97 29.00 7.64
C SER A 173 21.55 27.54 7.88
N TYR A 174 22.37 26.78 8.59
CA TYR A 174 22.03 25.41 8.98
C TYR A 174 20.72 25.35 9.81
N ASP A 175 20.49 26.32 10.70
CA ASP A 175 19.26 26.39 11.49
C ASP A 175 18.01 26.55 10.61
N ASN A 176 18.08 27.39 9.58
CA ASN A 176 16.97 27.57 8.64
C ASN A 176 16.76 26.32 7.80
N PHE A 177 17.84 25.68 7.34
CA PHE A 177 17.76 24.38 6.67
C PHE A 177 17.10 23.31 7.55
N ILE A 178 17.46 23.24 8.84
CA ILE A 178 16.87 22.27 9.77
C ILE A 178 15.38 22.53 10.00
N LYS A 179 14.94 23.79 10.05
CA LYS A 179 13.51 24.11 10.13
C LYS A 179 12.74 23.57 8.92
N GLU A 180 13.26 23.80 7.71
CA GLU A 180 12.66 23.29 6.48
C GLU A 180 12.68 21.76 6.43
N TYR A 181 13.79 21.14 6.84
CA TYR A 181 13.90 19.69 6.94
C TYR A 181 12.85 19.09 7.88
N ASN A 182 12.67 19.70 9.05
CA ASN A 182 11.68 19.26 10.04
C ASN A 182 10.25 19.45 9.51
N SER A 183 9.99 20.55 8.78
CA SER A 183 8.72 20.78 8.09
C SER A 183 8.42 19.69 7.06
N ALA A 184 9.38 19.35 6.19
CA ALA A 184 9.24 18.27 5.22
C ALA A 184 9.04 16.90 5.90
N CYS A 185 9.75 16.65 7.01
CA CYS A 185 9.55 15.45 7.83
C CYS A 185 8.15 15.37 8.43
N PHE A 186 7.65 16.49 8.94
CA PHE A 186 6.30 16.60 9.49
C PHE A 186 5.25 16.37 8.40
N ALA A 187 5.34 17.06 7.26
CA ALA A 187 4.43 16.90 6.13
C ALA A 187 4.40 15.44 5.65
N TYR A 188 5.57 14.81 5.50
CA TYR A 188 5.66 13.39 5.15
C TYR A 188 4.97 12.49 6.17
N SER A 189 5.21 12.73 7.47
CA SER A 189 4.67 11.88 8.54
C SER A 189 3.16 12.03 8.69
N SER A 190 2.65 13.25 8.52
CA SER A 190 1.22 13.56 8.51
C SER A 190 0.50 12.83 7.37
N LEU A 191 1.05 12.88 6.15
CA LEU A 191 0.47 12.19 4.99
C LEU A 191 0.65 10.67 5.02
N ASN A 192 1.69 10.19 5.70
CA ASN A 192 2.00 8.75 5.83
C ASN A 192 1.43 8.16 7.14
N SER A 193 0.67 8.93 7.92
CA SER A 193 -0.01 8.43 9.11
C SER A 193 -1.07 7.40 8.70
N LYS A 194 -1.08 6.27 9.39
CA LYS A 194 -1.94 5.11 9.11
C LYS A 194 -3.24 5.19 9.89
#